data_AF-A0A2W7CAM1-F1
#
_entry.id   AF-A0A2W7CAM1-F1
#
_cell.length_a   1.000
_cell.length_b   1.000
_cell.length_c   1.000
_cell.angle_alpha   90.00
_cell.angle_beta   90.00
_cell.angle_gamma   90.00
#
_symmetry.space_group_name_H-M   'P 1'
#
loop_
_entity.id
_entity.type
_entity.pdbx_description
1 polymer ?
#
loop_
_entity_poly.entity_id
_entity_poly.type
_entity_poly.pdbx_seq_one_letter_code
_entity_poly.pdbx_strand_id
1 'polypeptide(L)'
;MRYFLQALSSAALAAGFTAFSPQAQADEVPPSQYLPVLDFYADSLVTARSIAAVCAPPSSPARDDKAWEEAAEILVASLWADGFPADFVRSVKARLDHPLIPAKIDCNNGSKIDELAGSEDEGWVQLIKGMLKGTGLRAVETPVSDAQWTEIKATIEGDLPAQTKLFDCVGAVGFGLLPTLIHDWNGMLIEVGQKLIAAGLPRDEVSAELNAADANHLWHKPDAATLASLRRSCKEDKGWYERLATMSYAGISVEVGKRLPALSTSETGDQ
;
A
#
# COMPACT_ATOMS: atom_id res chain seq x y z
N MET A 1 -10.47 76.10 -33.17
CA MET A 1 -10.18 75.84 -34.59
C MET A 1 -9.84 74.36 -34.75
N ARG A 2 -10.54 73.68 -35.67
CA ARG A 2 -10.20 72.47 -36.45
C ARG A 2 -9.35 71.33 -35.83
N TYR A 3 -9.99 70.15 -35.83
CA TYR A 3 -9.48 68.77 -35.96
C TYR A 3 -8.19 68.59 -36.79
N PHE A 4 -7.38 67.57 -36.47
CA PHE A 4 -7.22 66.35 -37.29
C PHE A 4 -6.40 65.25 -36.59
N LEU A 5 -6.86 64.01 -36.72
CA LEU A 5 -6.15 62.76 -36.41
C LEU A 5 -4.93 62.55 -37.31
N GLN A 6 -3.90 61.85 -36.81
CA GLN A 6 -3.39 60.64 -37.49
C GLN A 6 -2.50 59.79 -36.58
N ALA A 7 -2.84 58.50 -36.55
CA ALA A 7 -2.05 57.41 -35.99
C ALA A 7 -0.91 57.02 -36.94
N LEU A 8 0.15 56.42 -36.40
CA LEU A 8 0.63 55.07 -36.77
C LEU A 8 1.90 54.70 -35.98
N SER A 9 1.73 53.67 -35.14
CA SER A 9 2.60 52.50 -34.96
C SER A 9 4.09 52.68 -34.60
N SER A 10 4.49 52.17 -33.42
CA SER A 10 4.96 50.77 -33.28
C SER A 10 5.56 50.49 -31.90
N ALA A 11 5.30 49.25 -31.43
CA ALA A 11 6.08 48.43 -30.50
C ALA A 11 6.22 48.93 -29.04
N ALA A 12 5.46 48.37 -28.10
CA ALA A 12 5.62 47.05 -27.47
C ALA A 12 6.69 47.04 -26.36
N LEU A 13 6.21 47.00 -25.11
CA LEU A 13 6.62 46.05 -24.07
C LEU A 13 5.65 46.23 -22.89
N ALA A 14 4.53 45.53 -22.95
CA ALA A 14 3.71 45.28 -21.78
C ALA A 14 4.46 44.25 -20.94
N ALA A 15 5.10 44.71 -19.86
CA ALA A 15 5.53 43.84 -18.78
C ALA A 15 4.28 43.36 -18.05
N GLY A 16 3.66 42.31 -18.60
CA GLY A 16 2.66 41.51 -17.90
C GLY A 16 3.35 40.75 -16.79
N PHE A 17 3.39 41.33 -15.59
CA PHE A 17 3.53 40.54 -14.38
C PHE A 17 2.21 39.81 -14.18
N THR A 18 2.10 38.61 -14.75
CA THR A 18 1.22 37.60 -14.19
C THR A 18 1.78 37.29 -12.80
N ALA A 19 1.23 37.95 -11.79
CA ALA A 19 1.31 37.47 -10.42
C ALA A 19 0.64 36.09 -10.43
N PHE A 20 1.44 35.04 -10.58
CA PHE A 20 1.06 33.71 -10.15
C PHE A 20 0.82 33.85 -8.65
N SER A 21 -0.45 33.99 -8.26
CA SER A 21 -0.87 33.64 -6.92
C SER A 21 -0.29 32.24 -6.66
N PRO A 22 0.42 31.99 -5.55
CA PRO A 22 0.61 30.61 -5.14
C PRO A 22 -0.81 30.04 -5.06
N GLN A 23 -1.10 29.02 -5.88
CA GLN A 23 -2.28 28.20 -5.61
C GLN A 23 -2.12 27.81 -4.14
N ALA A 24 -3.08 28.21 -3.32
CA ALA A 24 -3.19 27.68 -1.98
C ALA A 24 -3.35 26.17 -2.19
N GLN A 25 -2.25 25.44 -2.10
CA GLN A 25 -2.32 24.00 -1.89
C GLN A 25 -3.07 23.90 -0.58
N ALA A 26 -4.30 23.41 -0.64
CA ALA A 26 -4.98 23.01 0.58
C ALA A 26 -4.00 22.07 1.29
N ASP A 27 -3.67 22.40 2.54
CA ASP A 27 -2.85 21.51 3.36
C ASP A 27 -3.46 20.11 3.26
N GLU A 28 -2.65 19.10 2.96
CA GLU A 28 -3.11 17.73 2.88
C GLU A 28 -3.83 17.39 4.19
N VAL A 29 -5.10 17.02 4.08
CA VAL A 29 -5.91 16.61 5.23
C VAL A 29 -5.29 15.32 5.77
N PRO A 30 -4.79 15.29 7.03
CA PRO A 30 -4.18 14.10 7.58
C PRO A 30 -5.19 12.94 7.58
N PRO A 31 -4.78 11.70 7.25
CA PRO A 31 -5.68 10.53 7.19
C PRO A 31 -6.56 10.36 8.43
N SER A 32 -6.04 10.69 9.63
CA SER A 32 -6.80 10.64 10.88
C SER A 32 -8.06 11.51 10.91
N GLN A 33 -8.12 12.59 10.13
CA GLN A 33 -9.32 13.44 10.06
C GLN A 33 -10.45 12.80 9.27
N TYR A 34 -10.15 11.83 8.39
CA TYR A 34 -11.16 11.10 7.63
C TYR A 34 -11.81 9.97 8.43
N LEU A 35 -11.27 9.57 9.58
CA LEU A 35 -11.76 8.42 10.37
C LEU A 35 -13.28 8.43 10.59
N PRO A 36 -13.91 9.50 11.12
CA PRO A 36 -15.36 9.50 11.35
C PRO A 36 -16.18 9.43 10.04
N VAL A 37 -15.66 10.05 8.97
CA VAL A 37 -16.34 10.08 7.67
C VAL A 37 -16.25 8.72 6.99
N LEU A 38 -15.09 8.08 7.03
CA LEU A 38 -14.88 6.75 6.47
C LEU A 38 -15.63 5.66 7.26
N ASP A 39 -15.76 5.83 8.58
CA ASP A 39 -16.58 4.95 9.41
C ASP A 39 -18.06 4.98 8.97
N PHE A 40 -18.62 6.19 8.83
CA PHE A 40 -19.97 6.39 8.31
C PHE A 40 -20.12 5.91 6.86
N TYR A 41 -19.10 6.14 6.03
CA TYR A 41 -19.09 5.71 4.63
C TYR A 41 -19.14 4.18 4.50
N ALA A 42 -18.37 3.45 5.32
CA ALA A 42 -18.41 1.99 5.34
C ALA A 42 -19.81 1.45 5.71
N ASP A 43 -20.46 2.04 6.72
CA ASP A 43 -21.84 1.68 7.09
C ASP A 43 -22.84 1.99 5.97
N SER A 44 -22.65 3.12 5.30
CA SER A 44 -23.48 3.54 4.17
C SER A 44 -23.33 2.60 2.98
N LEU A 45 -22.10 2.15 2.67
CA LEU A 45 -21.85 1.17 1.61
C LEU A 45 -22.51 -0.17 1.88
N VAL A 46 -22.39 -0.69 3.10
CA VAL A 46 -23.05 -1.96 3.48
C VAL A 46 -24.57 -1.82 3.39
N THR A 47 -25.11 -0.68 3.82
CA THR A 47 -26.54 -0.38 3.70
C THR A 47 -26.97 -0.33 2.24
N ALA A 48 -26.23 0.39 1.39
CA ALA A 48 -26.49 0.48 -0.04
C ALA A 48 -26.44 -0.90 -0.71
N ARG A 49 -25.46 -1.75 -0.38
CA ARG A 49 -25.39 -3.13 -0.87
C ARG A 49 -26.63 -3.95 -0.48
N SER A 50 -27.05 -3.86 0.78
CA SER A 50 -28.27 -4.52 1.26
C SER A 50 -29.54 -4.02 0.58
N ILE A 51 -29.62 -2.72 0.24
CA ILE A 51 -30.73 -2.15 -0.53
C ILE A 51 -30.68 -2.66 -1.99
N ALA A 52 -29.52 -2.62 -2.63
CA ALA A 52 -29.32 -3.05 -4.02
C ALA A 52 -29.76 -4.50 -4.23
N ALA A 53 -29.46 -5.37 -3.26
CA ALA A 53 -29.86 -6.77 -3.27
C ALA A 53 -31.37 -7.00 -3.47
N VAL A 54 -32.19 -6.05 -3.00
CA VAL A 54 -33.66 -6.13 -2.99
C VAL A 54 -34.28 -5.23 -4.05
N CYS A 55 -33.79 -4.00 -4.19
CA CYS A 55 -34.44 -2.96 -4.97
C CYS A 55 -33.82 -2.72 -6.36
N ALA A 56 -32.54 -3.06 -6.54
CA ALA A 56 -31.90 -2.88 -7.83
C ALA A 56 -32.38 -3.95 -8.85
N PRO A 57 -32.52 -3.60 -10.14
CA PRO A 57 -32.78 -4.56 -11.20
C PRO A 57 -31.73 -5.70 -11.19
N PRO A 58 -32.10 -6.94 -11.52
CA PRO A 58 -31.14 -8.07 -11.55
C PRO A 58 -29.91 -7.84 -12.45
N SER A 59 -30.02 -6.99 -13.47
CA SER A 59 -28.93 -6.61 -14.38
C SER A 59 -28.09 -5.44 -13.89
N SER A 60 -28.41 -4.86 -12.72
CA SER A 60 -27.71 -3.70 -12.19
C SER A 60 -26.28 -4.07 -11.76
N PRO A 61 -25.27 -3.25 -12.10
CA PRO A 61 -23.90 -3.37 -11.57
C PRO A 61 -23.85 -3.42 -10.03
N ALA A 62 -24.81 -2.78 -9.35
CA ALA A 62 -24.90 -2.80 -7.89
C ALA A 62 -25.18 -4.20 -7.31
N ARG A 63 -25.60 -5.17 -8.14
CA ARG A 63 -25.81 -6.57 -7.75
C ARG A 63 -24.66 -7.50 -8.11
N ASP A 64 -23.55 -6.97 -8.62
CA ASP A 64 -22.35 -7.76 -8.91
C ASP A 64 -21.56 -8.02 -7.61
N ASP A 65 -21.70 -9.23 -7.07
CA ASP A 65 -21.00 -9.66 -5.86
C ASP A 65 -19.48 -9.69 -6.04
N LYS A 66 -18.99 -10.01 -7.25
CA LYS A 66 -17.55 -10.02 -7.51
C LYS A 66 -17.00 -8.59 -7.52
N ALA A 67 -17.71 -7.67 -8.15
CA ALA A 67 -17.33 -6.25 -8.13
C ALA A 67 -17.38 -5.66 -6.71
N TRP A 68 -18.31 -6.13 -5.87
CA TRP A 68 -18.31 -5.77 -4.46
C TRP A 68 -17.05 -6.26 -3.72
N GLU A 69 -16.71 -7.55 -3.86
CA GLU A 69 -15.53 -8.14 -3.23
C GLU A 69 -14.26 -7.40 -3.64
N GLU A 70 -14.09 -7.13 -4.93
CA GLU A 70 -12.96 -6.35 -5.45
C GLU A 70 -12.92 -4.92 -4.89
N ALA A 71 -14.07 -4.23 -4.83
CA ALA A 71 -14.16 -2.89 -4.28
C ALA A 71 -13.82 -2.85 -2.78
N ALA A 72 -14.25 -3.86 -2.02
CA ALA A 72 -13.95 -4.00 -0.60
C ALA A 72 -12.45 -4.25 -0.36
N GLU A 73 -11.82 -5.10 -1.17
CA GLU A 73 -10.38 -5.34 -1.12
C GLU A 73 -9.58 -4.06 -1.43
N ILE A 74 -9.96 -3.33 -2.48
CA ILE A 74 -9.33 -2.04 -2.84
C ILE A 74 -9.45 -1.05 -1.67
N LEU A 75 -10.65 -0.89 -1.10
CA LEU A 75 -10.86 0.03 0.02
C LEU A 75 -9.98 -0.33 1.22
N VAL A 76 -10.02 -1.59 1.66
CA VAL A 76 -9.25 -2.06 2.83
C VAL A 76 -7.74 -1.90 2.60
N ALA A 77 -7.24 -2.30 1.44
CA ALA A 77 -5.83 -2.17 1.09
C ALA A 77 -5.38 -0.70 1.05
N SER A 78 -6.22 0.18 0.52
CA SER A 78 -5.96 1.63 0.48
C SER A 78 -5.87 2.22 1.88
N LEU A 79 -6.78 1.85 2.78
CA LEU A 79 -6.73 2.29 4.18
C LEU A 79 -5.45 1.81 4.90
N TRP A 80 -4.97 0.60 4.62
CA TRP A 80 -3.69 0.15 5.14
C TRP A 80 -2.52 0.98 4.59
N ALA A 81 -2.51 1.21 3.28
CA ALA A 81 -1.44 1.93 2.59
C ALA A 81 -1.33 3.41 3.02
N ASP A 82 -2.45 4.04 3.35
CA ASP A 82 -2.51 5.40 3.90
C ASP A 82 -2.30 5.45 5.43
N GLY A 83 -2.05 4.29 6.06
CA GLY A 83 -1.59 4.21 7.44
C GLY A 83 -2.68 4.43 8.48
N PHE A 84 -3.94 4.09 8.17
CA PHE A 84 -5.03 4.12 9.14
C PHE A 84 -4.79 3.13 10.30
N PRO A 85 -5.37 3.38 11.50
CA PRO A 85 -5.25 2.51 12.66
C PRO A 85 -5.75 1.08 12.39
N ALA A 86 -5.05 0.09 12.94
CA ALA A 86 -5.31 -1.32 12.61
C ALA A 86 -6.67 -1.84 13.09
N ASP A 87 -7.13 -1.36 14.25
CA ASP A 87 -8.46 -1.62 14.78
C ASP A 87 -9.57 -1.07 13.88
N PHE A 88 -9.38 0.15 13.37
CA PHE A 88 -10.30 0.77 12.42
C PHE A 88 -10.38 0.00 11.10
N VAL A 89 -9.25 -0.28 10.45
CA VAL A 89 -9.25 -0.96 9.15
C VAL A 89 -9.84 -2.38 9.26
N ARG A 90 -9.54 -3.11 10.34
CA ARG A 90 -10.17 -4.42 10.62
C ARG A 90 -11.68 -4.31 10.84
N SER A 91 -12.14 -3.27 11.53
CA SER A 91 -13.58 -3.02 11.71
C SER A 91 -14.28 -2.75 10.38
N VAL A 92 -13.67 -1.95 9.50
CA VAL A 92 -14.19 -1.72 8.14
C VAL A 92 -14.25 -3.03 7.36
N LYS A 93 -13.14 -3.80 7.32
CA LYS A 93 -13.10 -5.10 6.64
C LYS A 93 -14.20 -6.04 7.14
N ALA A 94 -14.35 -6.19 8.46
CA ALA A 94 -15.36 -7.07 9.05
C ALA A 94 -16.80 -6.70 8.65
N ARG A 95 -17.09 -5.41 8.47
CA ARG A 95 -18.39 -4.93 7.98
C ARG A 95 -18.60 -5.27 6.51
N LEU A 96 -17.58 -5.09 5.67
CA LEU A 96 -17.66 -5.33 4.23
C LEU A 96 -17.71 -6.82 3.86
N ASP A 97 -17.04 -7.66 4.66
CA ASP A 97 -17.03 -9.12 4.55
C ASP A 97 -18.32 -9.76 5.09
N HIS A 98 -19.11 -9.00 5.85
CA HIS A 98 -20.29 -9.56 6.49
C HIS A 98 -21.26 -10.09 5.42
N PRO A 99 -21.81 -11.31 5.56
CA PRO A 99 -22.81 -11.82 4.65
C PRO A 99 -23.93 -10.83 4.45
N LEU A 100 -24.33 -10.67 3.19
CA LEU A 100 -25.43 -9.82 2.79
C LEU A 100 -26.70 -10.25 3.53
N ILE A 101 -27.24 -9.37 4.36
CA ILE A 101 -28.55 -9.57 4.98
C ILE A 101 -29.55 -8.76 4.17
N PRO A 102 -30.48 -9.40 3.44
CA PRO A 102 -31.53 -8.70 2.74
C PRO A 102 -32.36 -7.92 3.75
N ALA A 103 -32.32 -6.60 3.67
CA ALA A 103 -33.10 -5.78 4.57
C ALA A 103 -34.57 -5.80 4.12
N LYS A 104 -35.50 -5.80 5.09
CA LYS A 104 -36.94 -5.67 4.80
C LYS A 104 -37.21 -4.22 4.40
N ILE A 105 -37.07 -3.94 3.11
CA ILE A 105 -37.08 -2.58 2.55
C ILE A 105 -38.29 -2.39 1.63
N ASP A 106 -38.97 -1.25 1.79
CA ASP A 106 -39.85 -0.69 0.76
C ASP A 106 -39.00 0.03 -0.29
N CYS A 107 -39.01 -0.49 -1.52
CA CYS A 107 -38.25 0.03 -2.66
C CYS A 107 -38.90 1.27 -3.32
N ASN A 108 -40.09 1.71 -2.87
CA ASN A 108 -40.77 2.87 -3.45
C ASN A 108 -40.40 4.21 -2.76
N ASN A 109 -39.49 4.20 -1.78
CA ASN A 109 -39.04 5.42 -1.11
C ASN A 109 -37.87 6.07 -1.88
N GLY A 110 -38.09 7.28 -2.42
CA GLY A 110 -37.12 8.01 -3.23
C GLY A 110 -35.77 8.28 -2.56
N SER A 111 -35.72 8.46 -1.23
CA SER A 111 -34.46 8.68 -0.50
C SER A 111 -33.45 7.51 -0.59
N LYS A 112 -33.92 6.30 -0.92
CA LYS A 112 -33.08 5.11 -1.04
C LYS A 112 -32.49 4.91 -2.45
N ILE A 113 -33.08 5.56 -3.45
CA ILE A 113 -32.57 5.53 -4.82
C ILE A 113 -31.31 6.41 -4.90
N ASP A 114 -31.28 7.53 -4.16
CA ASP A 114 -30.12 8.41 -4.10
C ASP A 114 -28.89 7.71 -3.49
N GLU A 115 -29.08 6.83 -2.49
CA GLU A 115 -28.00 6.02 -1.88
C GLU A 115 -27.43 4.95 -2.84
N LEU A 116 -28.21 4.54 -3.85
CA LEU A 116 -27.84 3.52 -4.83
C LEU A 116 -27.24 4.09 -6.11
N ALA A 117 -27.58 5.32 -6.47
CA ALA A 117 -27.35 5.91 -7.79
C ALA A 117 -25.91 5.70 -8.31
N GLY A 118 -24.90 6.01 -7.49
CA GLY A 118 -23.50 5.82 -7.88
C GLY A 118 -23.13 4.35 -8.14
N SER A 119 -23.66 3.42 -7.37
CA SER A 119 -23.39 1.98 -7.53
C SER A 119 -24.15 1.34 -8.70
N GLU A 120 -25.34 1.84 -9.03
CA GLU A 120 -26.13 1.36 -10.18
C GLU A 120 -25.59 1.89 -11.50
N ASP A 121 -25.05 3.11 -11.52
CA ASP A 121 -24.51 3.74 -12.73
C ASP A 121 -23.07 3.29 -13.01
N GLU A 122 -22.18 3.34 -12.00
CA GLU A 122 -20.73 3.16 -12.19
C GLU A 122 -20.21 1.80 -11.68
N GLY A 123 -20.97 1.13 -10.80
CA GLY A 123 -20.54 -0.09 -10.11
C GLY A 123 -19.64 0.18 -8.90
N TRP A 124 -19.53 -0.82 -8.01
CA TRP A 124 -18.83 -0.70 -6.71
C TRP A 124 -17.36 -0.29 -6.84
N VAL A 125 -16.63 -0.86 -7.79
CA VAL A 125 -15.19 -0.59 -7.97
C VAL A 125 -14.95 0.87 -8.33
N GLN A 126 -15.71 1.42 -9.29
CA GLN A 126 -15.54 2.81 -9.72
C GLN A 126 -16.00 3.79 -8.63
N LEU A 127 -17.07 3.46 -7.91
CA LEU A 127 -17.53 4.26 -6.78
C LEU A 127 -16.44 4.40 -5.69
N ILE A 128 -15.79 3.29 -5.31
CA ILE A 128 -14.68 3.31 -4.34
C ILE A 128 -13.48 4.09 -4.88
N LYS A 129 -13.08 3.84 -6.14
CA LYS A 129 -11.95 4.56 -6.76
C LYS A 129 -12.22 6.07 -6.85
N GLY A 130 -13.46 6.46 -7.16
CA GLY A 130 -13.91 7.85 -7.19
C GLY A 130 -13.81 8.50 -5.81
N MET A 131 -14.26 7.82 -4.76
CA MET A 131 -14.14 8.30 -3.37
C MET A 131 -12.68 8.46 -2.95
N LEU A 132 -11.83 7.45 -3.20
CA LEU A 132 -10.40 7.51 -2.86
C LEU A 132 -9.71 8.68 -3.58
N LYS A 133 -9.97 8.83 -4.88
CA LYS A 133 -9.47 9.97 -5.68
C LYS A 133 -9.97 11.31 -5.13
N GLY A 134 -11.25 11.43 -4.82
CA GLY A 134 -11.86 12.67 -4.32
C GLY A 134 -11.37 13.09 -2.93
N THR A 135 -10.90 12.14 -2.13
CA THR A 135 -10.34 12.37 -0.78
C THR A 135 -8.81 12.54 -0.78
N GLY A 136 -8.16 12.28 -1.92
CA GLY A 136 -6.70 12.27 -2.04
C GLY A 136 -6.04 11.05 -1.41
N LEU A 137 -6.82 10.02 -1.05
CA LEU A 137 -6.31 8.75 -0.54
C LEU A 137 -5.72 7.92 -1.67
N ARG A 138 -4.70 7.11 -1.35
CA ARG A 138 -4.05 6.23 -2.32
C ARG A 138 -4.98 5.09 -2.69
N ALA A 139 -5.30 4.95 -3.98
CA ALA A 139 -5.96 3.76 -4.48
C ALA A 139 -4.96 2.62 -4.70
N VAL A 140 -5.04 1.57 -3.88
CA VAL A 140 -4.35 0.29 -4.14
C VAL A 140 -5.23 -0.53 -5.09
N GLU A 141 -5.06 -0.32 -6.40
CA GLU A 141 -5.93 -0.90 -7.42
C GLU A 141 -5.80 -2.41 -7.59
N THR A 142 -4.64 -2.95 -7.23
CA THR A 142 -4.39 -4.38 -7.23
C THR A 142 -3.81 -4.72 -5.87
N PRO A 143 -4.67 -4.99 -4.87
CA PRO A 143 -4.22 -5.43 -3.55
C PRO A 143 -3.42 -6.72 -3.63
N VAL A 144 -2.51 -6.92 -2.67
CA VAL A 144 -1.83 -8.21 -2.49
C VAL A 144 -2.86 -9.23 -2.00
N SER A 145 -3.11 -10.27 -2.77
CA SER A 145 -3.98 -11.37 -2.37
C SER A 145 -3.39 -12.19 -1.21
N ASP A 146 -4.24 -12.90 -0.46
CA ASP A 146 -3.80 -13.81 0.61
C ASP A 146 -2.80 -14.87 0.13
N ALA A 147 -2.98 -15.36 -1.11
CA ALA A 147 -2.07 -16.31 -1.73
C ALA A 147 -0.68 -15.69 -1.97
N GLN A 148 -0.64 -14.48 -2.55
CA GLN A 148 0.62 -13.75 -2.74
C GLN A 148 1.29 -13.43 -1.41
N TRP A 149 0.52 -13.03 -0.39
CA TRP A 149 1.08 -12.78 0.95
C TRP A 149 1.69 -14.05 1.55
N THR A 150 1.03 -15.19 1.38
CA THR A 150 1.54 -16.50 1.81
C THR A 150 2.86 -16.86 1.10
N GLU A 151 2.95 -16.62 -0.21
CA GLU A 151 4.19 -16.85 -0.98
C GLU A 151 5.33 -15.91 -0.56
N ILE A 152 5.01 -14.66 -0.22
CA ILE A 152 6.00 -13.70 0.29
C ILE A 152 6.56 -14.17 1.63
N LYS A 153 5.69 -14.55 2.58
CA LYS A 153 6.11 -15.08 3.89
C LYS A 153 7.00 -16.31 3.75
N ALA A 154 6.58 -17.28 2.92
CA ALA A 154 7.38 -18.47 2.64
C ALA A 154 8.76 -18.15 2.03
N THR A 155 8.85 -17.09 1.22
CA THR A 155 10.11 -16.65 0.64
C THR A 155 11.05 -16.04 1.69
N ILE A 156 10.52 -15.23 2.60
CA ILE A 156 11.28 -14.66 3.72
C ILE A 156 11.77 -15.78 4.62
N GLU A 157 10.86 -16.65 5.07
CA GLU A 157 11.17 -17.79 5.95
C GLU A 157 12.21 -18.74 5.35
N GLY A 158 12.08 -19.05 4.06
CA GLY A 158 13.01 -19.93 3.35
C GLY A 158 14.44 -19.38 3.25
N ASP A 159 14.62 -18.06 3.33
CA ASP A 159 15.93 -17.41 3.22
C ASP A 159 16.66 -17.30 4.57
N LEU A 160 15.93 -17.33 5.69
CA LEU A 160 16.49 -17.10 7.03
C LEU A 160 17.66 -18.03 7.39
N PRO A 161 17.63 -19.36 7.12
CA PRO A 161 18.76 -20.23 7.47
C PRO A 161 20.07 -19.84 6.76
N ALA A 162 19.98 -19.42 5.50
CA ALA A 162 21.15 -18.97 4.74
C ALA A 162 21.67 -17.63 5.27
N GLN A 163 20.76 -16.74 5.68
CA GLN A 163 21.11 -15.45 6.26
C GLN A 163 21.73 -15.58 7.66
N THR A 164 21.17 -16.41 8.54
CA THR A 164 21.77 -16.75 9.85
C THR A 164 23.20 -17.25 9.66
N LYS A 165 23.41 -18.19 8.72
CA LYS A 165 24.75 -18.71 8.42
C LYS A 165 25.69 -17.63 7.92
N LEU A 166 25.21 -16.71 7.07
CA LEU A 166 26.00 -15.57 6.61
C LEU A 166 26.44 -14.69 7.78
N PHE A 167 25.52 -14.28 8.66
CA PHE A 167 25.87 -13.47 9.83
C PHE A 167 26.84 -14.20 10.77
N ASP A 168 26.59 -15.48 11.06
CA ASP A 168 27.46 -16.30 11.90
C ASP A 168 28.88 -16.37 11.33
N CYS A 169 29.01 -16.63 10.03
CA CYS A 169 30.30 -16.73 9.38
C CYS A 169 31.02 -15.38 9.26
N VAL A 170 30.32 -14.30 8.94
CA VAL A 170 30.90 -12.95 8.97
C VAL A 170 31.36 -12.61 10.38
N GLY A 171 30.56 -12.88 11.43
CA GLY A 171 30.97 -12.69 12.81
C GLY A 171 32.18 -13.53 13.23
N ALA A 172 32.32 -14.74 12.69
CA ALA A 172 33.40 -15.65 13.05
C ALA A 172 34.73 -15.36 12.34
N VAL A 173 34.69 -15.04 11.04
CA VAL A 173 35.90 -14.93 10.19
C VAL A 173 36.14 -13.54 9.59
N GLY A 174 35.13 -12.67 9.56
CA GLY A 174 35.17 -11.34 8.95
C GLY A 174 34.55 -10.26 9.83
N PHE A 175 34.74 -10.36 11.16
CA PHE A 175 33.96 -9.63 12.16
C PHE A 175 33.93 -8.11 11.98
N GLY A 176 34.93 -7.51 11.32
CA GLY A 176 34.96 -6.09 11.00
C GLY A 176 33.85 -5.64 10.05
N LEU A 177 33.27 -6.56 9.27
CA LEU A 177 32.16 -6.29 8.35
C LEU A 177 30.78 -6.48 8.99
N LEU A 178 30.70 -7.12 10.17
CA LEU A 178 29.44 -7.48 10.79
C LEU A 178 28.54 -6.27 11.08
N PRO A 179 29.03 -5.14 11.64
CA PRO A 179 28.19 -3.97 11.88
C PRO A 179 27.56 -3.40 10.61
N THR A 180 28.32 -3.35 9.50
CA THR A 180 27.83 -2.88 8.20
C THR A 180 26.79 -3.84 7.64
N LEU A 181 27.06 -5.15 7.67
CA LEU A 181 26.11 -6.14 7.18
C LEU A 181 24.77 -6.12 7.95
N ILE A 182 24.82 -5.97 9.28
CA ILE A 182 23.62 -5.83 10.11
C ILE A 182 22.86 -4.54 9.76
N HIS A 183 23.58 -3.43 9.61
CA HIS A 183 22.98 -2.15 9.21
C HIS A 183 22.26 -2.25 7.86
N ASP A 184 22.94 -2.78 6.84
CA ASP A 184 22.41 -2.92 5.48
C ASP A 184 21.22 -3.87 5.44
N TRP A 185 21.29 -5.00 6.15
CA TRP A 185 20.19 -5.97 6.25
C TRP A 185 18.95 -5.36 6.90
N ASN A 186 19.09 -4.72 8.07
CA ASN A 186 17.95 -4.09 8.73
C ASN A 186 17.39 -2.92 7.91
N GLY A 187 18.24 -2.16 7.21
CA GLY A 187 17.80 -1.15 6.24
C GLY A 187 16.96 -1.76 5.12
N MET A 188 17.40 -2.88 4.54
CA MET A 188 16.65 -3.61 3.50
C MET A 188 15.30 -4.12 4.02
N LEU A 189 15.23 -4.66 5.25
CA LEU A 189 13.97 -5.09 5.84
C LEU A 189 13.00 -3.92 6.04
N ILE A 190 13.48 -2.74 6.43
CA ILE A 190 12.66 -1.52 6.53
C ILE A 190 12.08 -1.16 5.16
N GLU A 191 12.90 -1.15 4.11
CA GLU A 191 12.44 -0.87 2.74
C GLU A 191 11.41 -1.91 2.25
N VAL A 192 11.63 -3.19 2.54
CA VAL A 192 10.68 -4.27 2.24
C VAL A 192 9.36 -4.04 2.98
N GLY A 193 9.41 -3.72 4.26
CA GLY A 193 8.22 -3.42 5.07
C GLY A 193 7.43 -2.24 4.51
N GLN A 194 8.11 -1.17 4.10
CA GLN A 194 7.47 -0.02 3.47
C GLN A 194 6.77 -0.40 2.15
N LYS A 195 7.39 -1.22 1.31
CA LYS A 195 6.77 -1.70 0.06
C LYS A 195 5.54 -2.56 0.31
N LEU A 196 5.61 -3.48 1.28
CA LEU A 196 4.49 -4.35 1.66
C LEU A 196 3.30 -3.54 2.19
N ILE A 197 3.56 -2.59 3.08
CA ILE A 197 2.52 -1.68 3.60
C ILE A 197 1.94 -0.82 2.48
N ALA A 198 2.77 -0.28 1.60
CA ALA A 198 2.31 0.52 0.46
C ALA A 198 1.43 -0.28 -0.53
N ALA A 199 1.61 -1.60 -0.57
CA ALA A 199 0.79 -2.53 -1.35
C ALA A 199 -0.49 -2.99 -0.60
N GLY A 200 -0.78 -2.38 0.55
CA GLY A 200 -2.03 -2.56 1.29
C GLY A 200 -2.05 -3.70 2.30
N LEU A 201 -0.87 -4.23 2.69
CA LEU A 201 -0.79 -5.26 3.74
C LEU A 201 -0.87 -4.64 5.15
N PRO A 202 -1.46 -5.36 6.14
CA PRO A 202 -1.56 -4.89 7.51
C PRO A 202 -0.19 -4.65 8.14
N ARG A 203 0.03 -3.46 8.71
CA ARG A 203 1.32 -3.05 9.27
C ARG A 203 1.82 -3.99 10.37
N ASP A 204 0.93 -4.44 11.24
CA ASP A 204 1.29 -5.31 12.36
C ASP A 204 1.65 -6.72 11.91
N GLU A 205 0.97 -7.26 10.89
CA GLU A 205 1.37 -8.52 10.25
C GLU A 205 2.72 -8.41 9.54
N VAL A 206 2.93 -7.35 8.74
CA VAL A 206 4.22 -7.08 8.09
C VAL A 206 5.33 -6.95 9.13
N SER A 207 5.07 -6.22 10.22
CA SER A 207 6.05 -6.04 11.30
C SER A 207 6.36 -7.37 12.00
N ALA A 208 5.35 -8.20 12.28
CA ALA A 208 5.56 -9.50 12.91
C ALA A 208 6.43 -10.41 12.05
N GLU A 209 6.18 -10.44 10.73
CA GLU A 209 6.96 -11.24 9.78
C GLU A 209 8.42 -10.77 9.69
N LEU A 210 8.62 -9.46 9.50
CA LEU A 210 9.97 -8.92 9.32
C LEU A 210 10.78 -8.88 10.62
N ASN A 211 10.13 -8.82 11.78
CA ASN A 211 10.81 -8.94 13.07
C ASN A 211 11.50 -10.29 13.23
N ALA A 212 10.89 -11.39 12.74
CA ALA A 212 11.52 -12.71 12.76
C ALA A 212 12.79 -12.77 11.90
N ALA A 213 12.87 -11.91 10.88
CA ALA A 213 14.02 -11.75 10.01
C ALA A 213 15.04 -10.72 10.51
N ASP A 214 14.76 -9.95 11.56
CA ASP A 214 15.67 -8.92 12.08
C ASP A 214 17.02 -9.51 12.50
N ALA A 215 18.12 -8.78 12.27
CA ALA A 215 19.45 -9.26 12.59
C ALA A 215 19.63 -9.70 14.05
N ASN A 216 18.91 -9.10 15.00
CA ASN A 216 18.97 -9.50 16.41
C ASN A 216 18.35 -10.87 16.67
N HIS A 217 17.48 -11.35 15.80
CA HIS A 217 16.92 -12.71 15.84
C HIS A 217 17.80 -13.70 15.06
N LEU A 218 18.43 -13.24 13.99
CA LEU A 218 19.22 -14.10 13.10
C LEU A 218 20.64 -14.35 13.61
N TRP A 219 21.21 -13.46 14.42
CA TRP A 219 22.60 -13.56 14.86
C TRP A 219 22.76 -13.36 16.35
N HIS A 220 23.57 -14.23 16.94
CA HIS A 220 24.03 -14.10 18.32
C HIS A 220 25.53 -14.33 18.39
N LYS A 221 26.18 -13.65 19.34
CA LYS A 221 27.61 -13.84 19.58
C LYS A 221 27.88 -15.31 19.95
N PRO A 222 28.70 -16.05 19.17
CA PRO A 222 29.06 -17.42 19.52
C PRO A 222 29.88 -17.45 20.80
N ASP A 223 29.71 -18.50 21.60
CA ASP A 223 30.54 -18.71 22.78
C ASP A 223 32.00 -19.03 22.37
N ALA A 224 32.92 -18.88 23.34
CA ALA A 224 34.34 -19.08 23.07
C ALA A 224 34.69 -20.53 22.69
N ALA A 225 33.91 -21.50 23.17
CA ALA A 225 34.16 -22.93 22.96
C ALA A 225 33.78 -23.38 21.53
N THR A 226 32.73 -22.80 20.97
CA THR A 226 32.19 -23.12 19.64
C THR A 226 32.84 -22.29 18.52
N LEU A 227 33.38 -21.11 18.84
CA LEU A 227 33.97 -20.20 17.85
C LEU A 227 35.06 -20.84 16.98
N ALA A 228 35.92 -21.69 17.55
CA ALA A 228 36.96 -22.36 16.77
C ALA A 228 36.39 -23.34 15.73
N SER A 229 35.30 -24.04 16.08
CA SER A 229 34.58 -24.95 15.18
C SER A 229 33.85 -24.17 14.08
N LEU A 230 33.14 -23.10 14.48
CA LEU A 230 32.43 -22.23 13.56
C LEU A 230 33.37 -21.60 12.52
N ARG A 231 34.52 -21.08 12.95
CA ARG A 231 35.55 -20.54 12.04
C ARG A 231 36.05 -21.57 11.03
N ARG A 232 36.19 -22.84 11.43
CA ARG A 232 36.61 -23.91 10.52
C ARG A 232 35.51 -24.17 9.48
N SER A 233 34.28 -24.39 9.94
CA SER A 233 33.12 -24.63 9.07
C SER A 233 32.92 -23.49 8.06
N CYS A 234 33.03 -22.24 8.49
CA CYS A 234 32.91 -21.07 7.62
C CYS A 234 34.08 -20.93 6.64
N LYS A 235 35.26 -21.45 6.91
CA LYS A 235 36.36 -21.44 5.92
C LYS A 235 36.19 -22.54 4.86
N GLU A 236 35.52 -23.63 5.21
CA GLU A 236 35.27 -24.76 4.33
C GLU A 236 34.04 -24.52 3.43
N ASP A 237 32.99 -23.90 3.97
CA ASP A 237 31.82 -23.51 3.21
C ASP A 237 32.06 -22.19 2.46
N LYS A 238 32.05 -22.26 1.12
CA LYS A 238 32.18 -21.07 0.26
C LYS A 238 30.85 -20.37 -0.02
N GLY A 239 29.71 -21.00 0.27
CA GLY A 239 28.38 -20.50 -0.06
C GLY A 239 28.06 -19.16 0.60
N TRP A 240 28.39 -18.98 1.88
CA TRP A 240 28.19 -17.68 2.56
C TRP A 240 29.10 -16.59 1.98
N TYR A 241 30.34 -16.94 1.59
CA TYR A 241 31.29 -15.98 1.04
C TYR A 241 30.84 -15.49 -0.33
N GLU A 242 30.37 -16.41 -1.19
CA GLU A 242 29.76 -16.06 -2.47
C GLU A 242 28.50 -15.21 -2.27
N ARG A 243 27.66 -15.55 -1.28
CA ARG A 243 26.47 -14.77 -0.95
C ARG A 243 26.79 -13.32 -0.54
N LEU A 244 27.84 -13.15 0.27
CA LEU A 244 28.36 -11.84 0.65
C LEU A 244 28.93 -11.09 -0.56
N ALA A 245 29.78 -11.74 -1.36
CA ALA A 245 30.47 -11.12 -2.49
C ALA A 245 29.53 -10.71 -3.63
N THR A 246 28.42 -11.43 -3.82
CA THR A 246 27.40 -11.15 -4.84
C THR A 246 26.27 -10.27 -4.34
N MET A 247 26.29 -9.88 -3.06
CA MET A 247 25.20 -9.17 -2.38
C MET A 247 23.84 -9.90 -2.46
N SER A 248 23.83 -11.22 -2.67
CA SER A 248 22.59 -12.00 -2.78
C SER A 248 21.84 -12.13 -1.44
N TYR A 249 22.43 -11.67 -0.34
CA TYR A 249 21.69 -11.43 0.91
C TYR A 249 20.58 -10.38 0.76
N ALA A 250 20.66 -9.48 -0.22
CA ALA A 250 19.56 -8.56 -0.55
C ALA A 250 18.45 -9.22 -1.39
N GLY A 251 18.53 -10.53 -1.63
CA GLY A 251 17.62 -11.28 -2.49
C GLY A 251 16.15 -11.22 -2.06
N ILE A 252 15.87 -11.10 -0.76
CA ILE A 252 14.50 -10.93 -0.24
C ILE A 252 13.82 -9.71 -0.87
N SER A 253 14.48 -8.56 -0.93
CA SER A 253 13.92 -7.35 -1.52
C SER A 253 13.54 -7.53 -3.00
N VAL A 254 14.36 -8.26 -3.75
CA VAL A 254 14.09 -8.60 -5.16
C VAL A 254 12.92 -9.56 -5.29
N GLU A 255 12.90 -10.62 -4.49
CA GLU A 255 11.85 -11.64 -4.55
C GLU A 255 10.49 -11.14 -4.07
N VAL A 256 10.48 -10.29 -3.03
CA VAL A 256 9.27 -9.56 -2.61
C VAL A 256 8.80 -8.66 -3.74
N GLY A 257 9.70 -7.88 -4.35
CA GLY A 257 9.37 -7.00 -5.47
C GLY A 257 8.73 -7.72 -6.67
N LYS A 258 9.15 -8.96 -6.97
CA LYS A 258 8.54 -9.77 -8.04
C LYS A 258 7.11 -10.25 -7.74
N ARG A 259 6.76 -10.36 -6.45
CA ARG A 259 5.45 -10.88 -5.99
C ARG A 259 4.46 -9.76 -5.70
N LEU A 260 4.96 -8.53 -5.54
CA LEU A 260 4.12 -7.36 -5.42
C LEU A 260 3.47 -7.02 -6.78
N PRO A 261 2.19 -6.60 -6.77
CA PRO A 261 1.57 -5.97 -7.92
C PRO A 261 2.41 -4.79 -8.41
N ALA A 262 2.44 -4.57 -9.73
CA ALA A 262 3.06 -3.38 -10.27
C ALA A 262 2.36 -2.16 -9.67
N LEU A 263 3.10 -1.32 -8.94
CA LEU A 263 2.57 -0.04 -8.49
C LEU A 263 2.19 0.73 -9.76
N SER A 264 0.90 1.02 -9.94
CA SER A 264 0.46 1.96 -10.95
C SER A 264 1.10 3.29 -10.59
N THR A 265 2.18 3.64 -11.29
CA THR A 265 2.72 4.98 -11.24
C THR A 265 1.59 5.88 -11.70
N SER A 266 1.09 6.72 -10.80
CA SER A 266 0.19 7.80 -11.18
C SER A 266 0.85 8.51 -12.35
N GLU A 267 0.28 8.36 -13.56
CA GLU A 267 0.72 9.16 -14.69
C GLU A 267 0.48 10.61 -14.30
N THR A 268 1.55 11.30 -13.89
CA THR A 268 1.66 12.73 -14.09
C THR A 268 1.62 12.96 -15.59
N GLY A 269 0.47 13.40 -16.12
CA GLY A 269 0.37 13.75 -17.54
C GLY A 269 -1.05 14.02 -18.03
N ASP A 270 -1.51 15.26 -17.80
CA ASP A 270 -2.37 16.08 -18.66
C ASP A 270 -3.31 15.40 -19.69
N GLN A 271 -4.62 15.55 -19.45
CA GLN A 271 -5.53 16.33 -20.32
C GLN A 271 -6.82 16.72 -19.60
#